data_AF-A0ABD3AEW4-F1
#
_entry.id   AF-A0ABD3AEW4-F1
#
_cell.length_a   1.000
_cell.length_b   1.000
_cell.length_c   1.000
_cell.angle_alpha   90.00
_cell.angle_beta   90.00
_cell.angle_gamma   90.00
#
_symmetry.space_group_name_H-M   'P 1'
#
loop_
_entity.id
_entity.type
_entity.pdbx_description
1 polymer ?
#
loop_
_entity_poly.entity_id
_entity_poly.type
_entity_poly.pdbx_seq_one_letter_code
_entity_poly.pdbx_strand_id
1 'polypeptide(L)'
;MASISLKITLLGLLLAFFANSWIAKAGDPDITSDFLVNHKSGPVRTVNPPHTHPCSESYYLSCKELFRSTGRVQLFSFQYNSDFNSAATAILAFGSANVGTASIPATLFATGVDDAILVKSFKTDLAIQKIKAGLASNT
;
A
#
# COMPACT_ATOMS: atom_id res chain seq x y z
N MET A 1 -35.74 3.56 -33.78
CA MET A 1 -34.64 3.68 -34.75
C MET A 1 -34.07 5.09 -34.65
N ALA A 2 -32.81 5.25 -34.18
CA ALA A 2 -32.21 6.58 -34.07
C ALA A 2 -32.05 7.23 -35.45
N SER A 3 -32.35 8.52 -35.56
CA SER A 3 -32.17 9.31 -36.78
C SER A 3 -30.71 9.26 -37.25
N ILE A 4 -30.49 9.23 -38.56
CA ILE A 4 -29.15 9.21 -39.17
C ILE A 4 -28.29 10.36 -38.66
N SER A 5 -28.89 11.54 -38.45
CA SER A 5 -28.21 12.71 -37.88
C SER A 5 -27.69 12.43 -36.46
N LEU A 6 -28.50 11.80 -35.60
CA LEU A 6 -28.11 11.46 -34.22
C LEU A 6 -26.93 10.47 -34.20
N LYS A 7 -26.92 9.49 -35.12
CA LYS A 7 -25.83 8.52 -35.23
C LYS A 7 -24.51 9.17 -35.67
N ILE A 8 -24.57 10.09 -36.63
CA ILE A 8 -23.39 10.82 -37.11
C ILE A 8 -22.80 11.70 -35.99
N THR A 9 -23.66 12.40 -35.24
CA THR A 9 -23.21 13.22 -34.11
C THR A 9 -22.55 12.38 -33.01
N LEU A 10 -23.14 11.23 -32.63
CA LEU A 10 -22.55 10.31 -31.65
C LEU A 10 -21.21 9.74 -32.10
N LEU A 11 -21.07 9.37 -33.38
CA LEU A 11 -19.82 8.87 -33.93
C LEU A 11 -18.73 9.94 -33.93
N GLY A 12 -19.08 11.19 -34.28
CA GLY A 12 -18.16 12.33 -34.22
C GLY A 12 -17.67 12.60 -32.78
N LEU A 13 -18.57 12.54 -31.81
CA LEU A 13 -18.24 12.69 -30.38
C LEU A 13 -17.32 11.58 -29.89
N LEU A 14 -17.57 10.33 -30.31
CA LEU A 14 -16.71 9.19 -29.98
C LEU A 14 -15.29 9.37 -30.54
N LEU A 15 -15.18 9.77 -31.81
CA LEU A 15 -13.88 10.02 -32.46
C LEU A 15 -13.12 11.18 -31.82
N ALA A 16 -13.81 12.25 -31.43
CA ALA A 16 -13.20 13.37 -30.70
C ALA A 16 -12.71 12.96 -29.30
N PHE A 17 -13.40 12.04 -28.62
CA PHE A 17 -12.94 11.48 -27.35
C PHE A 17 -11.63 10.69 -27.51
N PHE A 18 -11.53 9.83 -28.53
CA PHE A 18 -10.30 9.07 -28.81
C PHE A 18 -9.15 9.94 -29.33
N ALA A 19 -9.44 11.01 -30.07
CA ALA A 19 -8.41 11.93 -30.57
C ALA A 19 -7.77 12.76 -29.45
N ASN A 20 -8.49 13.02 -28.36
CA ASN A 20 -8.02 13.82 -27.22
C ASN A 20 -7.60 12.96 -26.01
N SER A 21 -7.73 11.63 -26.08
CA SER A 21 -7.21 10.76 -25.03
C SER A 21 -5.69 10.69 -25.16
N TRP A 22 -4.99 11.34 -24.24
CA TRP A 22 -3.55 11.20 -24.08
C TRP A 22 -3.26 9.78 -23.56
N ILE A 23 -2.86 8.90 -24.46
CA ILE A 23 -2.33 7.59 -24.10
C ILE A 23 -0.86 7.80 -23.75
N ALA A 24 -0.56 7.92 -22.46
CA ALA A 24 0.82 7.85 -21.99
C ALA A 24 1.33 6.44 -22.28
N LYS A 25 2.16 6.31 -23.33
CA LYS A 25 2.89 5.08 -23.62
C LYS A 25 4.13 5.06 -22.73
N ALA A 26 4.19 4.11 -21.80
CA ALA A 26 5.42 3.82 -21.08
C ALA A 26 6.52 3.53 -22.10
N GLY A 27 7.70 4.15 -21.93
CA GLY A 27 8.86 3.88 -22.79
C GLY A 27 9.42 2.47 -22.61
N ASP A 28 9.10 1.84 -21.48
CA ASP A 28 9.42 0.45 -21.19
C ASP A 28 8.37 -0.50 -21.81
N PRO A 29 8.76 -1.38 -22.75
CA PRO A 29 7.88 -2.39 -23.34
C PRO A 29 7.34 -3.41 -22.34
N ASP A 30 7.96 -3.58 -21.18
CA ASP A 30 7.55 -4.50 -20.12
C ASP A 30 7.45 -3.80 -18.76
N ILE A 31 6.80 -2.63 -18.73
CA ILE A 31 6.57 -1.93 -17.44
C ILE A 31 5.85 -2.82 -16.41
N THR A 32 5.13 -3.86 -16.85
CA THR A 32 4.49 -4.84 -15.98
C THR A 32 5.45 -5.78 -15.25
N SER A 33 6.65 -6.05 -15.79
CA SER A 33 7.67 -6.85 -15.10
C SER A 33 8.30 -6.12 -13.92
N ASP A 34 8.32 -4.79 -13.97
CA ASP A 34 8.89 -3.97 -12.91
C ASP A 34 8.00 -3.94 -11.67
N PHE A 35 6.72 -4.30 -11.84
CA PHE A 35 5.74 -4.28 -10.76
C PHE A 35 5.66 -5.63 -10.06
N LEU A 36 6.12 -5.68 -8.81
CA LEU A 36 5.68 -6.74 -7.90
C LEU A 36 4.26 -6.43 -7.42
N VAL A 37 3.34 -7.35 -7.70
CA VAL A 37 2.02 -7.36 -7.09
C VAL A 37 2.07 -8.22 -5.84
N ASN A 38 1.84 -7.60 -4.69
CA ASN A 38 1.72 -8.33 -3.43
C ASN A 38 0.26 -8.40 -2.99
N HIS A 39 -0.14 -9.58 -2.52
CA HIS A 39 -1.43 -9.83 -1.92
C HIS A 39 -1.25 -9.99 -0.41
N LYS A 40 -1.93 -9.13 0.36
CA LYS A 40 -2.04 -9.27 1.81
C LYS A 40 -3.49 -9.56 2.14
N SER A 41 -3.76 -10.80 2.57
CA SER A 41 -5.04 -11.16 3.19
C SER A 41 -4.92 -11.10 4.70
N GLY A 42 -5.92 -10.50 5.33
CA GLY A 42 -6.04 -10.42 6.77
C GLY A 42 -7.36 -11.03 7.25
N PRO A 43 -7.35 -11.84 8.32
CA PRO A 43 -8.59 -12.27 8.96
C PRO A 43 -9.38 -11.07 9.52
N VAL A 44 -10.60 -11.36 9.97
CA VAL A 44 -11.46 -10.42 10.70
C VAL A 44 -10.68 -9.76 11.85
N ARG A 45 -10.86 -8.44 12.06
CA ARG A 45 -10.28 -7.71 13.20
C ARG A 45 -8.75 -7.78 13.31
N THR A 46 -8.03 -7.86 12.18
CA THR A 46 -6.57 -7.89 12.16
C THR A 46 -5.94 -6.56 11.74
N VAL A 47 -4.69 -6.35 12.15
CA VAL A 47 -3.86 -5.21 11.75
C VAL A 47 -2.65 -5.73 11.00
N ASN A 48 -2.38 -5.18 9.81
CA ASN A 48 -1.04 -5.24 9.25
C ASN A 48 -0.21 -4.10 9.88
N PRO A 49 0.80 -4.42 10.71
CA PRO A 49 1.52 -3.41 11.48
C PRO A 49 2.18 -2.35 10.59
N PRO A 50 2.49 -1.16 11.13
CA PRO A 50 3.22 -0.13 10.40
C PRO A 50 4.50 -0.70 9.78
N HIS A 51 4.63 -0.59 8.47
CA HIS A 51 5.81 -1.06 7.73
C HIS A 51 6.20 -0.08 6.63
N THR A 52 7.42 -0.24 6.13
CA THR A 52 7.94 0.49 4.98
C THR A 52 8.46 -0.47 3.92
N HIS A 53 8.52 0.03 2.69
CA HIS A 53 9.12 -0.63 1.55
C HIS A 53 10.39 0.14 1.16
N PRO A 54 11.57 -0.28 1.66
CA PRO A 54 12.81 0.49 1.51
C PRO A 54 13.23 0.67 0.06
N CYS A 55 12.76 -0.20 -0.84
CA CYS A 55 13.22 -0.29 -2.22
C CYS A 55 12.11 -0.02 -3.26
N SER A 56 10.99 0.62 -2.90
CA SER A 56 9.88 0.88 -3.87
C SER A 56 8.91 2.01 -3.47
N GLU A 57 8.24 2.61 -4.45
CA GLU A 57 7.01 3.42 -4.28
C GLU A 57 5.76 2.51 -4.33
N SER A 58 4.80 2.71 -3.41
CA SER A 58 3.65 1.81 -3.19
C SER A 58 2.35 2.42 -3.73
N TYR A 59 1.60 1.68 -4.56
CA TYR A 59 0.27 2.05 -5.03
C TYR A 59 -0.79 1.02 -4.56
N TYR A 60 -1.86 1.52 -3.93
CA TYR A 60 -2.99 0.71 -3.43
C TYR A 60 -4.09 0.59 -4.48
N LEU A 61 -4.52 -0.63 -4.83
CA LEU A 61 -5.54 -0.83 -5.88
C LEU A 61 -6.86 -1.46 -5.41
N SER A 62 -6.99 -1.96 -4.17
CA SER A 62 -8.31 -2.44 -3.70
C SER A 62 -8.41 -2.54 -2.18
N CYS A 63 -9.40 -1.83 -1.62
CA CYS A 63 -9.97 -2.07 -0.30
C CYS A 63 -11.42 -1.62 -0.36
N LYS A 64 -12.39 -2.49 -0.01
CA LYS A 64 -13.78 -2.08 0.18
C LYS A 64 -13.78 -1.24 1.46
N GLU A 65 -13.82 0.08 1.28
CA GLU A 65 -13.44 1.12 2.25
C GLU A 65 -11.98 1.08 2.74
N LEU A 66 -11.09 1.90 2.16
CA LEU A 66 -10.08 2.65 2.94
C LEU A 66 -9.22 3.60 2.06
N PHE A 67 -8.95 4.77 2.67
CA PHE A 67 -8.02 5.86 2.39
C PHE A 67 -7.01 5.77 1.21
N ARG A 68 -7.03 6.83 0.39
CA ARG A 68 -6.06 7.14 -0.67
C ARG A 68 -4.89 7.95 -0.08
N SER A 69 -3.69 7.39 -0.09
CA SER A 69 -2.45 8.18 0.03
C SER A 69 -1.74 8.17 -1.32
N THR A 70 -1.81 9.28 -2.04
CA THR A 70 -1.05 9.55 -3.26
C THR A 70 0.01 10.60 -2.93
N GLY A 71 1.27 10.20 -2.79
CA GLY A 71 2.39 11.12 -2.58
C GLY A 71 3.76 10.45 -2.58
N ARG A 72 4.70 11.02 -3.35
CA ARG A 72 6.08 10.57 -3.63
C ARG A 72 7.06 10.68 -2.45
N VAL A 73 6.74 10.09 -1.31
CA VAL A 73 7.62 10.04 -0.13
C VAL A 73 7.56 8.63 0.43
N GLN A 74 8.68 8.10 0.93
CA GLN A 74 8.70 6.81 1.62
C GLN A 74 7.78 6.88 2.84
N LEU A 75 6.54 6.44 2.66
CA LEU A 75 5.45 6.57 3.60
C LEU A 75 5.40 5.34 4.51
N PHE A 76 5.30 5.55 5.82
CA PHE A 76 4.91 4.49 6.72
C PHE A 76 3.45 4.12 6.46
N SER A 77 3.18 2.83 6.28
CA SER A 77 1.85 2.33 5.93
C SER A 77 1.38 1.32 6.97
N PHE A 78 0.13 1.43 7.41
CA PHE A 78 -0.55 0.43 8.23
C PHE A 78 -1.89 0.08 7.57
N GLN A 79 -2.40 -1.13 7.82
CA GLN A 79 -3.75 -1.51 7.41
C GLN A 79 -4.50 -2.10 8.58
N TYR A 80 -5.78 -1.78 8.70
CA TYR A 80 -6.65 -2.34 9.72
C TYR A 80 -7.93 -2.85 9.08
N ASN A 81 -8.24 -4.11 9.30
CA ASN A 81 -9.54 -4.68 8.95
C ASN A 81 -10.52 -4.43 10.10
N SER A 82 -11.37 -3.42 9.97
CA SER A 82 -12.41 -3.11 10.97
C SER A 82 -13.63 -4.02 10.89
N ASP A 83 -13.78 -4.81 9.83
CA ASP A 83 -14.92 -5.71 9.68
C ASP A 83 -14.85 -6.86 10.69
N PHE A 84 -16.03 -7.22 11.20
CA PHE A 84 -16.24 -8.26 12.21
C PHE A 84 -16.62 -9.61 11.60
N ASN A 85 -16.99 -9.63 10.32
CA ASN A 85 -17.61 -10.79 9.69
C ASN A 85 -16.89 -11.24 8.43
N SER A 86 -16.00 -10.40 7.89
CA SER A 86 -15.39 -10.61 6.58
C SER A 86 -13.88 -10.40 6.65
N ALA A 87 -13.14 -11.34 6.05
CA ALA A 87 -11.72 -11.14 5.79
C ALA A 87 -11.54 -10.07 4.70
N ALA A 88 -10.47 -9.27 4.82
CA ALA A 88 -10.13 -8.24 3.84
C ALA A 88 -8.89 -8.66 3.04
N THR A 89 -8.88 -8.28 1.77
CA THR A 89 -7.73 -8.47 0.88
C THR A 89 -7.30 -7.13 0.35
N ALA A 90 -6.01 -6.83 0.53
CA ALA A 90 -5.34 -5.69 -0.09
C ALA A 90 -4.44 -6.18 -1.23
N ILE A 91 -4.54 -5.51 -2.37
CA ILE A 91 -3.63 -5.68 -3.51
C ILE A 91 -2.79 -4.42 -3.65
N LEU A 92 -1.48 -4.62 -3.60
CA LEU A 92 -0.44 -3.59 -3.65
C LEU A 92 0.41 -3.80 -4.89
N ALA A 93 0.68 -2.73 -5.64
CA ALA A 93 1.65 -2.73 -6.72
C ALA A 93 2.85 -1.86 -6.31
N PHE A 94 4.05 -2.37 -6.56
CA PHE A 94 5.31 -1.70 -6.21
C PHE A 94 6.16 -1.49 -7.44
N GLY A 95 6.66 -0.30 -7.69
CA GLY A 95 7.55 0.00 -8.83
C GLY A 95 8.98 -0.56 -8.68
N SER A 96 9.13 -1.77 -8.12
CA SER A 96 10.41 -2.43 -7.91
C SER A 96 10.24 -3.95 -7.86
N ALA A 97 11.15 -4.66 -8.56
CA ALA A 97 11.27 -6.12 -8.58
C ALA A 97 11.77 -6.72 -7.24
N ASN A 98 12.25 -5.91 -6.30
CA ASN A 98 12.58 -6.31 -4.94
C ASN A 98 12.12 -5.25 -3.95
N VAL A 99 10.85 -5.34 -3.57
CA VAL A 99 10.19 -4.34 -2.74
C VAL A 99 10.80 -4.20 -1.33
N GLY A 100 11.26 -5.33 -0.76
CA GLY A 100 11.60 -5.43 0.66
C GLY A 100 10.40 -5.13 1.57
N THR A 101 10.42 -5.58 2.81
CA THR A 101 9.42 -5.14 3.81
C THR A 101 10.09 -5.08 5.16
N ALA A 102 9.98 -3.94 5.84
CA ALA A 102 10.49 -3.76 7.19
C ALA A 102 9.34 -3.34 8.11
N SER A 103 9.00 -4.19 9.08
CA SER A 103 8.04 -3.83 10.13
C SER A 103 8.67 -2.81 11.07
N ILE A 104 8.06 -1.65 11.25
CA ILE A 104 8.59 -0.61 12.13
C ILE A 104 8.64 -1.09 13.59
N PRO A 105 7.57 -1.68 14.16
CA PRO A 105 7.63 -2.19 15.54
C PRO A 105 8.69 -3.27 15.73
N ALA A 106 8.78 -4.25 14.83
CA ALA A 106 9.78 -5.31 14.96
C ALA A 106 11.20 -4.76 14.78
N THR A 107 11.42 -3.89 13.80
CA THR A 107 12.73 -3.26 13.59
C THR A 107 13.16 -2.44 14.80
N LEU A 108 12.26 -1.65 15.38
CA LEU A 108 12.62 -0.76 16.49
C LEU A 108 12.81 -1.50 17.82
N PHE A 109 12.01 -2.54 18.09
CA PHE A 109 11.97 -3.18 19.40
C PHE A 109 12.58 -4.58 19.45
N ALA A 110 12.82 -5.24 18.31
CA ALA A 110 13.31 -6.63 18.25
C ALA A 110 14.67 -6.82 17.55
N THR A 111 15.27 -5.79 16.93
CA THR A 111 16.55 -5.91 16.20
C THR A 111 17.80 -5.57 17.03
N GLY A 112 17.66 -5.49 18.36
CA GLY A 112 18.78 -5.25 19.27
C GLY A 112 19.12 -3.78 19.52
N VAL A 113 18.19 -2.84 19.25
CA VAL A 113 18.33 -1.44 19.69
C VAL A 113 18.38 -1.41 21.23
N ASP A 114 19.42 -0.76 21.75
CA ASP A 114 19.70 -0.65 23.18
C ASP A 114 18.57 0.05 23.94
N ASP A 115 18.24 -0.48 25.12
CA ASP A 115 17.14 0.05 25.94
C ASP A 115 17.40 1.46 26.42
N ALA A 116 18.64 1.84 26.75
CA ALA A 116 18.94 3.20 27.17
C ALA A 116 18.71 4.21 26.04
N ILE A 117 18.97 3.81 24.78
CA ILE A 117 18.63 4.63 23.61
C ILE A 117 17.11 4.78 23.47
N LEU A 118 16.36 3.67 23.53
CA LEU A 118 14.90 3.69 23.41
C LEU A 118 14.24 4.50 24.54
N VAL A 119 14.68 4.31 25.77
CA VAL A 119 14.21 5.06 26.95
C VAL A 119 14.45 6.55 26.75
N LYS A 120 15.62 6.94 26.23
CA LYS A 120 15.95 8.34 25.97
C LYS A 120 15.14 8.93 24.82
N SER A 121 14.91 8.17 23.75
CA SER A 121 14.13 8.59 22.59
C SER A 121 12.64 8.76 22.91
N PHE A 122 12.06 7.82 23.65
CA PHE A 122 10.63 7.81 23.98
C PHE A 122 10.29 8.45 25.33
N LYS A 123 11.31 8.80 26.14
CA LYS A 123 11.17 9.38 27.48
C LYS A 123 10.34 8.51 28.43
N THR A 124 10.43 7.19 28.28
CA THR A 124 9.68 6.20 29.09
C THR A 124 10.44 4.88 29.16
N ASP A 125 10.38 4.19 30.30
CA ASP A 125 11.13 2.94 30.55
C ASP A 125 10.21 1.72 30.62
N LEU A 126 9.26 1.71 31.57
CA LEU A 126 8.35 0.58 31.76
C LEU A 126 7.55 0.23 30.48
N ALA A 127 7.22 1.23 29.67
CA ALA A 127 6.51 1.00 28.41
C ALA A 127 7.39 0.26 27.37
N ILE A 128 8.68 0.58 27.30
CA ILE A 128 9.62 -0.04 26.36
C ILE A 128 9.78 -1.52 26.69
N GLN A 129 9.98 -1.85 27.97
CA GLN A 129 10.10 -3.24 28.43
C GLN A 129 8.83 -4.04 28.12
N LYS A 130 7.64 -3.45 28.36
CA LYS A 130 6.36 -4.10 28.04
C LYS A 130 6.17 -4.32 26.54
N ILE A 131 6.53 -3.35 25.69
CA ILE A 131 6.43 -3.49 24.24
C ILE A 131 7.38 -4.58 23.73
N LYS A 132 8.64 -4.61 24.19
CA LYS A 132 9.60 -5.67 23.85
C LYS A 132 9.12 -7.05 24.29
N ALA A 133 8.64 -7.18 25.52
CA ALA A 133 8.09 -8.45 26.03
C ALA A 133 6.86 -8.92 25.23
N GLY A 134 5.95 -8.01 24.88
CA GLY A 134 4.79 -8.33 24.06
C GLY A 134 5.17 -8.82 22.66
N LEU A 135 6.19 -8.24 22.04
CA LEU A 135 6.68 -8.65 20.72
C LEU A 135 7.46 -9.97 20.75
N ALA A 136 8.20 -10.26 21.83
CA ALA A 136 8.94 -11.51 21.99
C ALA A 136 8.03 -12.75 22.17
N SER A 137 6.77 -12.56 22.57
CA SER A 137 5.80 -13.65 22.76
C SER A 137 5.20 -14.22 21.46
N ASN A 138 5.51 -13.62 20.31
CA ASN A 138 4.91 -13.94 19.01
C ASN A 138 5.89 -14.61 18.02
N THR A 139 7.03 -15.10 18.52
CA THR A 139 8.00 -15.97 17.83
C THR A 139 8.03 -17.33 18.47
#